data_AF-A0A831P105-F1
#
_entry.id   AF-A0A831P105-F1
#
_cell.length_a   1.000
_cell.length_b   1.000
_cell.length_c   1.000
_cell.angle_alpha   90.00
_cell.angle_beta   90.00
_cell.angle_gamma   90.00
#
_symmetry.space_group_name_H-M   'P 1'
#
loop_
_entity.id
_entity.type
_entity.pdbx_description
1 polymer ?
#
loop_
_entity_poly.entity_id
_entity_poly.type
_entity_poly.pdbx_seq_one_letter_code
_entity_poly.pdbx_strand_id
1 'polypeptide(L)'
;MLPPQGAIRPSYRQRITGLEDTHGIFSVHARIDGDTHPEISHNIFKIETDRDGNVQDLRFYQIRKSEREGINLLSILTSGKNELWVPWENARSGRRGNDYLEAKERHALQLVREAEELFGSFKGLKILDAYTPLTIRDWVNSPGGSAYGVLRSSSQILATALLNRTSVKGLYLAGQNVMAPGIIGTIMGSFSTVKLILGADDFRKVIRL
;
A
#
# COMPACT_ATOMS: atom_id res chain seq x y z
N MET A 1 -0.63 13.21 12.74
CA MET A 1 0.30 13.99 13.58
C MET A 1 -0.07 13.78 15.03
N LEU A 2 0.89 13.51 15.93
CA LEU A 2 0.59 13.40 17.36
C LEU A 2 0.35 14.79 17.98
N PRO A 3 -0.45 14.89 19.06
CA PRO A 3 -0.61 16.14 19.81
C PRO A 3 0.74 16.72 20.29
N PRO A 4 0.80 18.00 20.70
CA PRO A 4 2.02 18.61 21.27
C PRO A 4 2.58 17.86 22.48
N GLN A 5 3.83 18.14 22.84
CA GLN A 5 4.47 17.55 24.03
C GLN A 5 3.68 17.90 25.30
N GLY A 6 3.55 16.94 26.22
CA GLY A 6 2.74 17.09 27.44
C GLY A 6 1.23 16.84 27.29
N ALA A 7 0.67 16.89 26.08
CA ALA A 7 -0.78 16.69 25.86
C ALA A 7 -1.24 15.22 25.96
N ILE A 8 -0.31 14.27 25.88
CA ILE A 8 -0.56 12.82 25.97
C ILE A 8 0.53 12.17 26.83
N ARG A 9 0.21 11.01 27.43
CA ARG A 9 1.17 10.24 28.23
C ARG A 9 2.42 9.90 27.40
N PRO A 10 3.63 10.06 27.95
CA PRO A 10 4.88 9.72 27.25
C PRO A 10 4.89 8.29 26.69
N SER A 11 4.38 7.32 27.45
CA SER A 11 4.28 5.92 27.02
C SER A 11 3.37 5.71 25.81
N TYR A 12 2.28 6.48 25.68
CA TYR A 12 1.42 6.44 24.50
C TYR A 12 2.15 7.02 23.29
N ARG A 13 2.83 8.17 23.46
CA ARG A 13 3.64 8.77 22.39
C ARG A 13 4.70 7.81 21.88
N GLN A 14 5.53 7.28 22.77
CA GLN A 14 6.60 6.37 22.44
C GLN A 14 6.09 5.14 21.71
N ARG A 15 4.94 4.60 22.15
CA ARG A 15 4.29 3.48 21.48
C ARG A 15 3.91 3.81 20.05
N ILE A 16 3.24 4.95 19.80
CA ILE A 16 2.82 5.32 18.44
C ILE A 16 4.02 5.64 17.55
N THR A 17 5.03 6.35 18.06
CA THR A 17 6.22 6.70 17.28
C THR A 17 7.15 5.52 17.00
N GLY A 18 7.08 4.47 17.84
CA GLY A 18 7.86 3.25 17.65
C GLY A 18 7.16 2.16 16.84
N LEU A 19 5.97 2.45 16.28
CA LEU A 19 5.34 1.51 15.35
C LEU A 19 6.08 1.52 14.03
N GLU A 20 6.36 0.33 13.53
CA GLU A 20 6.91 0.14 12.20
C GLU A 20 5.78 -0.09 11.21
N ASP A 21 5.82 0.62 10.09
CA ASP A 21 4.93 0.40 8.96
C ASP A 21 5.48 -0.67 8.02
N THR A 22 4.58 -1.30 7.27
CA THR A 22 4.93 -2.16 6.13
C THR A 22 5.71 -1.38 5.08
N HIS A 23 6.50 -2.09 4.28
CA HIS A 23 7.23 -1.48 3.17
C HIS A 23 6.29 -0.76 2.19
N GLY A 24 6.82 0.28 1.56
CA GLY A 24 6.14 0.94 0.46
C GLY A 24 6.00 0.02 -0.74
N ILE A 25 5.18 0.43 -1.71
CA ILE A 25 5.02 -0.28 -2.98
C ILE A 25 5.40 0.62 -4.16
N PHE A 26 5.89 -0.02 -5.21
CA PHE A 26 5.99 0.58 -6.53
C PHE A 26 4.92 -0.05 -7.43
N SER A 27 4.33 0.69 -8.35
CA SER A 27 3.40 0.09 -9.31
C SER A 27 3.50 0.71 -10.69
N VAL A 28 3.26 -0.11 -11.70
CA VAL A 28 3.18 0.28 -13.11
C VAL A 28 1.81 -0.08 -13.63
N HIS A 29 1.17 0.87 -14.31
CA HIS A 29 -0.06 0.63 -15.04
C HIS A 29 0.20 0.93 -16.51
N ALA A 30 0.01 -0.07 -17.37
CA ALA A 30 0.25 0.05 -18.80
C ALA A 30 -0.97 -0.45 -19.57
N ARG A 31 -1.30 0.21 -20.68
CA ARG A 31 -2.22 -0.37 -21.65
C ARG A 31 -1.46 -1.36 -22.53
N ILE A 32 -2.10 -2.46 -22.88
CA ILE A 32 -1.59 -3.48 -23.79
C ILE A 32 -2.68 -3.88 -24.79
N ASP A 33 -2.27 -4.48 -25.89
CA ASP A 33 -3.18 -5.05 -26.89
C ASP A 33 -3.98 -6.23 -26.32
N GLY A 34 -5.31 -6.12 -26.28
CA GLY A 34 -6.19 -7.07 -25.64
C GLY A 34 -6.44 -8.35 -26.45
N ASP A 35 -6.18 -8.33 -27.76
CA ASP A 35 -6.34 -9.49 -28.64
C ASP A 35 -5.17 -10.47 -28.48
N THR A 36 -3.96 -9.94 -28.34
CA THR A 36 -2.75 -10.73 -28.09
C THR A 36 -2.53 -11.06 -26.61
N HIS A 37 -3.03 -10.23 -25.70
CA HIS A 37 -2.92 -10.43 -24.25
C HIS A 37 -4.30 -10.30 -23.59
N PRO A 38 -5.14 -11.35 -23.65
CA PRO A 38 -6.49 -11.34 -23.08
C PRO A 38 -6.47 -11.19 -21.54
N GLU A 39 -7.62 -10.84 -20.97
CA GLU A 39 -7.81 -10.80 -19.51
C GLU A 39 -7.48 -12.17 -18.89
N ILE A 40 -6.82 -12.13 -17.72
CA ILE A 40 -6.59 -13.30 -16.90
C ILE A 40 -7.56 -13.29 -15.71
N SER A 41 -8.15 -14.44 -15.41
CA SER A 41 -9.14 -14.61 -14.33
C SER A 41 -8.52 -14.69 -12.93
N HIS A 42 -7.20 -14.58 -12.83
CA HIS A 42 -6.42 -14.69 -11.61
C HIS A 42 -5.24 -13.73 -11.62
N ASN A 43 -4.64 -13.50 -10.45
CA ASN A 43 -3.42 -12.71 -10.34
C ASN A 43 -2.21 -13.64 -10.33
N ILE A 44 -1.08 -13.19 -10.88
CA ILE A 44 0.17 -13.93 -10.86
C ILE A 44 1.10 -13.29 -9.84
N PHE A 45 1.68 -14.12 -8.98
CA PHE A 45 2.67 -13.72 -7.99
C PHE A 45 4.01 -14.40 -8.31
N LYS A 46 5.03 -13.62 -8.67
CA LYS A 46 6.41 -14.10 -8.78
C LYS A 46 7.11 -13.74 -7.48
N ILE A 47 7.51 -14.77 -6.72
CA ILE A 47 8.17 -14.62 -5.42
C ILE A 47 9.65 -14.95 -5.63
N GLU A 48 10.51 -14.01 -5.26
CA GLU A 48 11.95 -14.19 -5.31
C GLU A 48 12.44 -14.51 -3.90
N THR A 49 13.15 -15.64 -3.76
CA THR A 49 13.69 -16.08 -2.48
C THR A 49 15.20 -16.23 -2.55
N ASP A 50 15.88 -16.00 -1.42
CA ASP A 50 17.28 -16.41 -1.27
C ASP A 50 17.40 -17.93 -1.05
N ARG A 51 18.64 -18.39 -0.84
CA ARG A 51 18.95 -19.81 -0.61
C ARG A 51 18.38 -20.37 0.69
N ASP A 52 18.11 -19.49 1.66
CA ASP A 52 17.56 -19.85 2.97
C ASP A 52 16.02 -19.82 2.96
N GLY A 53 15.41 -19.45 1.82
CA GLY A 53 13.97 -19.38 1.62
C GLY A 53 13.34 -18.07 2.08
N ASN A 54 14.13 -17.05 2.44
CA ASN A 54 13.58 -15.75 2.78
C ASN A 54 13.12 -15.04 1.51
N VAL A 55 11.93 -14.44 1.57
CA VAL A 55 11.39 -13.64 0.47
C VAL A 55 12.18 -12.34 0.35
N GLN A 56 12.88 -12.18 -0.76
CA GLN A 56 13.68 -10.99 -1.09
C GLN A 56 12.85 -9.96 -1.86
N ASP A 57 11.96 -10.43 -2.72
CA ASP A 57 11.07 -9.57 -3.49
C ASP A 57 9.81 -10.31 -3.96
N LEU A 58 8.80 -9.54 -4.35
CA LEU A 58 7.55 -10.06 -4.87
C LEU A 58 7.03 -9.17 -5.99
N ARG A 59 6.74 -9.77 -7.14
CA ARG A 59 6.02 -9.12 -8.24
C ARG A 59 4.60 -9.65 -8.29
N PHE A 60 3.64 -8.74 -8.30
CA PHE A 60 2.25 -9.04 -8.61
C PHE A 60 1.97 -8.58 -10.04
N TYR A 61 1.28 -9.41 -10.81
CA TYR A 61 0.81 -9.09 -12.14
C TYR A 61 -0.68 -9.35 -12.26
N GLN A 62 -1.36 -8.45 -12.97
CA GLN A 62 -2.76 -8.58 -13.31
C GLN A 62 -3.01 -7.99 -14.70
N ILE A 63 -3.76 -8.72 -15.54
CA ILE A 63 -4.26 -8.22 -16.82
C ILE A 63 -5.78 -8.21 -16.75
N ARG A 64 -6.40 -7.02 -16.82
CA ARG A 64 -7.87 -6.85 -16.80
C ARG A 64 -8.38 -6.20 -18.07
N LYS A 65 -9.62 -6.54 -18.43
CA LYS A 65 -10.32 -5.86 -19.52
C LYS A 65 -10.50 -4.38 -19.18
N SER A 66 -10.26 -3.50 -20.15
CA SER A 66 -10.61 -2.08 -20.03
C SER A 66 -11.97 -1.80 -20.68
N GLU A 67 -12.53 -0.61 -20.46
CA GLU A 67 -13.74 -0.15 -21.16
C GLU A 67 -13.49 0.12 -22.65
N ARG A 68 -12.23 0.13 -23.11
CA ARG A 68 -11.85 0.35 -24.50
C ARG A 68 -11.66 -1.00 -25.20
N GLU A 69 -12.35 -1.15 -26.33
CA GLU A 69 -12.23 -2.34 -27.18
C GLU A 69 -10.79 -2.55 -27.65
N GLY A 70 -10.35 -3.82 -27.67
CA GLY A 70 -8.98 -4.20 -28.05
C GLY A 70 -7.89 -3.76 -27.08
N ILE A 71 -8.22 -3.17 -25.92
CA ILE A 71 -7.22 -2.70 -24.94
C ILE A 71 -7.47 -3.33 -23.58
N ASN A 72 -6.42 -3.96 -23.04
CA ASN A 72 -6.39 -4.43 -21.66
C ASN A 72 -5.42 -3.61 -20.81
N LEU A 73 -5.62 -3.62 -19.50
CA LEU A 73 -4.77 -2.98 -18.51
C LEU A 73 -3.85 -4.02 -17.87
N LEU A 74 -2.55 -3.82 -18.03
CA LEU A 74 -1.51 -4.50 -17.27
C LEU A 74 -1.19 -3.68 -16.01
N SER A 75 -1.37 -4.30 -14.85
CA SER A 75 -0.96 -3.76 -13.55
C SER A 75 0.17 -4.60 -12.97
N ILE A 76 1.29 -3.96 -12.66
CA ILE A 76 2.45 -4.58 -12.00
C ILE A 76 2.61 -3.93 -10.63
N LEU A 77 2.69 -4.72 -9.56
CA LEU A 77 2.98 -4.22 -8.22
C LEU A 77 4.25 -4.85 -7.62
N THR A 78 5.03 -3.95 -7.05
CA THR A 78 6.39 -4.00 -6.51
C THR A 78 6.56 -3.90 -5.00
N SER A 79 7.62 -4.44 -4.38
CA SER A 79 8.24 -3.76 -3.24
C SER A 79 8.66 -2.35 -3.66
N GLY A 80 8.56 -1.40 -2.74
CA GLY A 80 8.78 0.01 -3.04
C GLY A 80 10.22 0.38 -3.36
N LYS A 81 11.20 -0.45 -2.94
CA LYS A 81 12.64 -0.12 -2.96
C LYS A 81 12.88 1.31 -2.43
N ASN A 82 12.43 1.56 -1.20
CA ASN A 82 12.36 2.91 -0.63
C ASN A 82 13.69 3.67 -0.72
N GLU A 83 14.81 2.95 -0.64
CA GLU A 83 16.17 3.46 -0.76
C GLU A 83 16.42 4.17 -2.09
N LEU A 84 15.79 3.71 -3.18
CA LEU A 84 15.91 4.30 -4.51
C LEU A 84 15.34 5.71 -4.58
N TRP A 85 14.38 6.04 -3.72
CA TRP A 85 13.63 7.30 -3.77
C TRP A 85 14.05 8.32 -2.71
N VAL A 86 15.00 7.95 -1.83
CA VAL A 86 15.54 8.83 -0.77
C VAL A 86 15.95 10.22 -1.27
N PRO A 87 16.60 10.39 -2.45
CA PRO A 87 16.98 11.72 -2.92
C PRO A 87 15.82 12.73 -3.03
N TRP A 88 14.58 12.24 -3.19
CA TRP A 88 13.38 13.07 -3.33
C TRP A 88 12.40 12.93 -2.16
N GLU A 89 12.83 12.35 -1.04
CA GLU A 89 11.96 12.12 0.12
C GLU A 89 11.42 13.43 0.69
N ASN A 90 12.21 14.50 0.71
CA ASN A 90 11.79 15.79 1.27
C ASN A 90 10.94 16.62 0.30
N ALA A 91 10.91 16.24 -0.97
CA ALA A 91 10.07 16.88 -1.98
C ALA A 91 8.62 16.36 -1.94
N ARG A 92 7.74 17.07 -2.64
CA ARG A 92 6.31 16.73 -2.82
C ARG A 92 6.01 16.42 -4.27
N SER A 93 4.89 15.74 -4.50
CA SER A 93 4.39 15.41 -5.83
C SER A 93 4.27 16.69 -6.69
N GLY A 94 4.75 16.60 -7.93
CA GLY A 94 4.88 17.75 -8.84
C GLY A 94 6.12 18.63 -8.62
N ARG A 95 6.98 18.34 -7.62
CA ARG A 95 8.17 19.14 -7.29
C ARG A 95 9.49 18.36 -7.28
N ARG A 96 9.54 17.16 -7.90
CA ARG A 96 10.70 16.24 -7.82
C ARG A 96 11.70 16.34 -8.98
N GLY A 97 11.49 17.22 -9.96
CA GLY A 97 12.43 17.41 -11.07
C GLY A 97 12.38 16.29 -12.12
N ASN A 98 13.13 16.47 -13.21
CA ASN A 98 13.18 15.53 -14.34
C ASN A 98 14.00 14.27 -14.00
N ASP A 99 15.03 14.40 -13.18
CA ASP A 99 15.85 13.30 -12.67
C ASP A 99 15.02 12.24 -11.95
N TYR A 100 14.04 12.65 -11.15
CA TYR A 100 13.06 11.74 -10.54
C TYR A 100 12.18 11.05 -11.58
N LEU A 101 11.70 11.80 -12.58
CA LEU A 101 10.83 11.26 -13.63
C LEU A 101 11.57 10.20 -14.45
N GLU A 102 12.81 10.46 -14.82
CA GLU A 102 13.69 9.51 -15.52
C GLU A 102 13.99 8.27 -14.67
N ALA A 103 14.29 8.44 -13.38
CA ALA A 103 14.49 7.30 -12.47
C ALA A 103 13.22 6.44 -12.34
N LYS A 104 12.05 7.08 -12.21
CA LYS A 104 10.73 6.43 -12.15
C LYS A 104 10.45 5.64 -13.43
N GLU A 105 10.66 6.26 -14.59
CA GLU A 105 10.44 5.65 -15.90
C GLU A 105 11.40 4.48 -16.14
N ARG A 106 12.69 4.65 -15.84
CA ARG A 106 13.69 3.58 -15.97
C ARG A 106 13.31 2.35 -15.13
N HIS A 107 12.87 2.55 -13.89
CA HIS A 107 12.44 1.45 -13.04
C HIS A 107 11.14 0.80 -13.56
N ALA A 108 10.17 1.59 -14.02
CA ALA A 108 8.95 1.07 -14.63
C ALA A 108 9.23 0.22 -15.88
N LEU A 109 10.13 0.68 -16.76
CA LEU A 109 10.55 -0.07 -17.95
C LEU A 109 11.28 -1.37 -17.60
N GLN A 110 12.07 -1.38 -16.53
CA GLN A 110 12.68 -2.62 -16.04
C GLN A 110 11.62 -3.65 -15.64
N LEU A 111 10.60 -3.24 -14.87
CA LEU A 111 9.52 -4.13 -14.45
C LEU A 111 8.67 -4.64 -15.63
N VAL A 112 8.47 -3.81 -16.65
CA VAL A 112 7.80 -4.25 -17.88
C VAL A 112 8.64 -5.33 -18.59
N ARG A 113 9.95 -5.14 -18.73
CA ARG A 113 10.84 -6.16 -19.33
C ARG A 113 10.83 -7.47 -18.54
N GLU A 114 10.85 -7.40 -17.20
CA GLU A 114 10.71 -8.58 -16.34
C GLU A 114 9.35 -9.28 -16.55
N ALA A 115 8.27 -8.52 -16.80
CA ALA A 115 6.96 -9.08 -17.11
C ALA A 115 6.94 -9.75 -18.50
N GLU A 116 7.65 -9.22 -19.49
CA GLU A 116 7.74 -9.83 -20.83
C GLU A 116 8.38 -11.23 -20.80
N GLU A 117 9.21 -11.54 -19.80
CA GLU A 117 9.75 -12.91 -19.60
C GLU A 117 8.64 -13.93 -19.28
N LEU A 118 7.54 -13.49 -18.66
CA LEU A 118 6.42 -14.35 -18.26
C LEU A 118 5.30 -14.36 -19.30
N PHE A 119 4.99 -13.20 -19.89
CA PHE A 119 3.84 -13.03 -20.76
C PHE A 119 4.19 -13.00 -22.26
N GLY A 120 5.48 -12.94 -22.60
CA GLY A 120 5.93 -12.60 -23.95
C GLY A 120 5.92 -11.09 -24.18
N SER A 121 6.37 -10.67 -25.37
CA SER A 121 6.46 -9.24 -25.68
C SER A 121 5.09 -8.60 -25.85
N PHE A 122 4.89 -7.47 -25.17
CA PHE A 122 3.60 -6.77 -25.18
C PHE A 122 3.44 -5.87 -26.42
N LYS A 123 2.55 -6.25 -27.33
CA LYS A 123 2.19 -5.39 -28.46
C LYS A 123 1.40 -4.17 -28.01
N GLY A 124 1.70 -3.03 -28.62
CA GLY A 124 0.99 -1.77 -28.34
C GLY A 124 1.17 -1.22 -26.92
N LEU A 125 2.16 -1.75 -26.17
CA LEU A 125 2.37 -1.37 -24.78
C LEU A 125 2.63 0.13 -24.67
N LYS A 126 1.91 0.77 -23.76
CA LYS A 126 2.20 2.13 -23.33
C LYS A 126 1.99 2.23 -21.83
N ILE A 127 3.04 2.55 -21.10
CA ILE A 127 2.96 2.91 -19.69
C ILE A 127 2.06 4.14 -19.57
N LEU A 128 0.98 4.01 -18.81
CA LEU A 128 0.03 5.09 -18.53
C LEU A 128 0.54 5.94 -17.37
N ASP A 129 0.96 5.28 -16.29
CA ASP A 129 1.70 5.90 -15.20
C ASP A 129 2.45 4.84 -14.37
N ALA A 130 3.37 5.32 -13.55
CA ALA A 130 4.00 4.56 -12.48
C ALA A 130 3.96 5.34 -11.16
N TYR A 131 3.67 4.64 -10.07
CA TYR A 131 3.55 5.21 -8.74
C TYR A 131 4.68 4.69 -7.85
N THR A 132 5.46 5.62 -7.29
CA THR A 132 6.50 5.32 -6.29
C THR A 132 5.90 5.33 -4.87
N PRO A 133 6.63 4.82 -3.87
CA PRO A 133 6.27 5.01 -2.45
C PRO A 133 6.04 6.48 -2.09
N LEU A 134 6.82 7.41 -2.65
CA LEU A 134 6.63 8.85 -2.43
C LEU A 134 5.34 9.40 -3.04
N THR A 135 4.88 8.80 -4.14
CA THR A 135 3.61 9.16 -4.78
C THR A 135 2.46 8.74 -3.87
N ILE A 136 2.48 7.50 -3.38
CA ILE A 136 1.46 6.96 -2.46
C ILE A 136 1.45 7.76 -1.16
N ARG A 137 2.64 8.06 -0.61
CA ARG A 137 2.76 8.90 0.58
C ARG A 137 2.05 10.23 0.44
N ASP A 138 2.22 10.91 -0.68
CA ASP A 138 1.63 12.25 -0.84
C ASP A 138 0.14 12.21 -1.17
N TRP A 139 -0.29 11.25 -2.00
CA TRP A 139 -1.67 11.21 -2.51
C TRP A 139 -2.67 10.62 -1.52
N VAL A 140 -2.28 9.59 -0.76
CA VAL A 140 -3.16 8.94 0.22
C VAL A 140 -2.68 9.11 1.66
N ASN A 141 -1.68 9.97 1.89
CA ASN A 141 -1.11 10.28 3.20
C ASN A 141 -0.65 9.02 3.96
N SER A 142 -0.12 8.03 3.23
CA SER A 142 0.40 6.78 3.82
C SER A 142 1.90 6.92 4.13
N PRO A 143 2.33 6.88 5.41
CA PRO A 143 3.74 6.99 5.75
C PRO A 143 4.58 5.95 5.02
N GLY A 144 5.74 6.38 4.50
CA GLY A 144 6.65 5.53 3.72
C GLY A 144 6.05 4.94 2.43
N GLY A 145 4.85 5.37 2.01
CA GLY A 145 4.11 4.76 0.90
C GLY A 145 3.56 3.38 1.22
N SER A 146 3.42 3.03 2.51
CA SER A 146 3.04 1.70 2.97
C SER A 146 1.66 1.30 2.46
N ALA A 147 1.56 0.11 1.85
CA ALA A 147 0.28 -0.39 1.32
C ALA A 147 -0.66 -0.86 2.44
N TYR A 148 -0.08 -1.46 3.47
CA TYR A 148 -0.80 -2.13 4.55
C TYR A 148 -0.66 -1.44 5.90
N GLY A 149 -0.16 -0.20 5.91
CA GLY A 149 0.02 0.61 7.11
C GLY A 149 0.92 -0.09 8.13
N VAL A 150 0.51 -0.13 9.39
CA VAL A 150 1.33 -0.65 10.51
C VAL A 150 1.59 -2.15 10.34
N LEU A 151 2.86 -2.53 10.35
CA LEU A 151 3.29 -3.92 10.18
C LEU A 151 2.69 -4.83 11.27
N ARG A 152 2.03 -5.91 10.89
CA ARG A 152 1.55 -6.91 11.84
C ARG A 152 2.64 -7.95 12.08
N SER A 153 3.52 -7.65 13.03
CA SER A 153 4.59 -8.55 13.50
C SER A 153 4.36 -8.96 14.95
N SER A 154 4.80 -10.16 15.32
CA SER A 154 4.85 -10.63 16.71
C SER A 154 5.66 -9.67 17.60
N SER A 155 6.69 -9.02 17.04
CA SER A 155 7.52 -8.04 17.73
C SER A 155 6.76 -6.80 18.21
N GLN A 156 5.64 -6.44 17.56
CA GLN A 156 4.82 -5.27 17.93
C GLN A 156 3.33 -5.58 18.19
N ILE A 157 2.98 -6.84 18.44
CA ILE A 157 1.59 -7.27 18.64
C ILE A 157 0.89 -6.52 19.78
N LEU A 158 1.58 -6.30 20.90
CA LEU A 158 1.06 -5.55 22.04
C LEU A 158 0.82 -4.08 21.69
N ALA A 159 1.74 -3.47 20.92
CA ALA A 159 1.63 -2.08 20.51
C ALA A 159 0.44 -1.88 19.57
N THR A 160 0.28 -2.78 18.61
CA THR A 160 -0.80 -2.73 17.60
C THR A 160 -2.17 -3.07 18.19
N ALA A 161 -2.27 -4.01 19.13
CA ALA A 161 -3.54 -4.34 19.81
C ALA A 161 -4.13 -3.16 20.60
N LEU A 162 -3.27 -2.24 21.07
CA LEU A 162 -3.67 -1.08 21.87
C LEU A 162 -3.97 0.16 21.03
N LEU A 163 -3.92 0.08 19.69
CA LEU A 163 -4.25 1.21 18.81
C LEU A 163 -5.68 1.71 19.00
N ASN A 164 -6.62 0.81 19.30
CA ASN A 164 -8.01 1.17 19.59
C ASN A 164 -8.23 1.87 20.94
N ARG A 165 -7.21 1.92 21.79
CA ARG A 165 -7.25 2.60 23.09
C ARG A 165 -6.46 3.89 23.00
N THR A 166 -7.13 4.93 22.50
CA THR A 166 -6.56 6.28 22.42
C THR A 166 -6.40 6.86 23.82
N SER A 167 -5.36 7.69 24.02
CA SER A 167 -5.15 8.42 25.27
C SER A 167 -5.94 9.74 25.34
N VAL A 168 -6.59 10.12 24.23
CA VAL A 168 -7.33 11.37 24.08
C VAL A 168 -8.82 11.05 24.05
N LYS A 169 -9.57 11.56 25.02
CA LYS A 169 -11.03 11.36 25.10
C LYS A 169 -11.70 11.91 23.85
N GLY A 170 -12.60 11.14 23.24
CA GLY A 170 -13.34 11.53 22.05
C GLY A 170 -12.57 11.35 20.73
N LEU A 171 -11.29 10.96 20.77
CA LEU A 171 -10.54 10.57 19.59
C LEU A 171 -10.68 9.06 19.36
N TYR A 172 -11.09 8.67 18.16
CA TYR A 172 -11.18 7.28 17.74
C TYR A 172 -10.34 7.08 16.48
N LEU A 173 -9.72 5.90 16.35
CA LEU A 173 -8.96 5.52 15.16
C LEU A 173 -9.77 4.46 14.42
N ALA A 174 -9.88 4.60 13.10
CA ALA A 174 -10.56 3.67 12.19
C ALA A 174 -9.61 3.23 11.06
N GLY A 175 -10.04 2.23 10.28
CA GLY A 175 -9.31 1.73 9.12
C GLY A 175 -8.36 0.56 9.42
N GLN A 176 -7.52 0.19 8.44
CA GLN A 176 -6.73 -1.05 8.50
C GLN A 176 -5.81 -1.18 9.72
N ASN A 177 -5.18 -0.09 10.16
CA ASN A 177 -4.21 -0.14 11.26
C ASN A 177 -4.83 -0.62 12.58
N VAL A 178 -6.13 -0.44 12.75
CA VAL A 178 -6.87 -0.82 13.94
C VAL A 178 -6.86 -2.32 14.19
N MET A 179 -7.24 -3.12 13.18
CA MET A 179 -7.50 -4.54 13.38
C MET A 179 -6.66 -5.45 12.50
N ALA A 180 -6.65 -5.19 11.19
CA ALA A 180 -5.95 -6.03 10.21
C ALA A 180 -5.62 -5.20 8.95
N PRO A 181 -4.58 -5.57 8.20
CA PRO A 181 -4.25 -4.90 6.95
C PRO A 181 -5.36 -5.06 5.88
N GLY A 182 -5.39 -4.15 4.91
CA GLY A 182 -6.21 -4.27 3.70
C GLY A 182 -7.69 -3.89 3.88
N ILE A 183 -8.49 -4.19 2.85
CA ILE A 183 -9.89 -3.74 2.77
C ILE A 183 -10.77 -4.36 3.86
N ILE A 184 -10.62 -5.66 4.12
CA ILE A 184 -11.37 -6.35 5.18
C ILE A 184 -11.06 -5.74 6.53
N GLY A 185 -9.77 -5.52 6.82
CA GLY A 185 -9.38 -4.89 8.08
C GLY A 185 -9.79 -3.43 8.19
N THR A 186 -9.91 -2.71 7.08
CA THR A 186 -10.50 -1.36 7.04
C THR A 186 -11.98 -1.38 7.41
N ILE A 187 -12.75 -2.33 6.85
CA ILE A 187 -14.17 -2.52 7.16
C ILE A 187 -14.34 -2.88 8.64
N MET A 188 -13.64 -3.91 9.10
CA MET A 188 -13.72 -4.40 10.47
C MET A 188 -13.23 -3.36 11.49
N GLY A 189 -12.16 -2.63 11.17
CA GLY A 189 -11.67 -1.53 12.01
C GLY A 189 -12.66 -0.37 12.12
N SER A 190 -13.38 -0.08 11.03
CA SER A 190 -14.46 0.91 11.03
C SER A 190 -15.63 0.46 11.93
N PHE A 191 -16.08 -0.79 11.82
CA PHE A 191 -17.11 -1.33 12.73
C PHE A 191 -16.67 -1.31 14.19
N SER A 192 -15.43 -1.70 14.48
CA SER A 192 -14.87 -1.63 15.84
C SER A 192 -14.92 -0.19 16.37
N THR A 193 -14.65 0.80 15.52
CA THR A 193 -14.70 2.21 15.89
C THR A 193 -16.12 2.66 16.23
N VAL A 194 -17.09 2.35 15.35
CA VAL A 194 -18.50 2.69 15.59
C VAL A 194 -19.01 2.05 16.88
N LYS A 195 -18.61 0.80 17.16
CA LYS A 195 -18.94 0.12 18.42
C LYS A 195 -18.40 0.86 19.65
N LEU A 196 -17.20 1.45 19.56
CA LEU A 196 -16.62 2.24 20.66
C LEU A 196 -17.34 3.59 20.85
N ILE A 197 -17.94 4.14 19.79
CA ILE A 197 -18.70 5.40 19.84
C ILE A 197 -20.10 5.16 20.42
N LEU A 198 -20.84 4.17 19.90
CA LEU A 198 -22.22 3.89 20.30
C LEU A 198 -22.33 3.12 21.62
N GLY A 199 -21.30 2.37 21.99
CA GLY A 199 -21.41 1.33 23.02
C GLY A 199 -21.96 0.02 22.45
N ALA A 200 -21.72 -1.07 23.18
CA ALA A 200 -21.96 -2.43 22.66
C ALA A 200 -23.44 -2.75 22.39
N ASP A 201 -24.35 -2.22 23.22
CA ASP A 201 -25.77 -2.55 23.12
C ASP A 201 -26.45 -1.83 21.97
N ASP A 202 -26.18 -0.53 21.80
CA ASP A 202 -26.75 0.23 20.68
C ASP A 202 -26.12 -0.17 19.35
N PHE A 203 -24.83 -0.53 19.34
CA PHE A 203 -24.20 -1.10 18.15
C PHE A 203 -24.94 -2.36 17.64
N ARG A 204 -25.31 -3.28 18.55
CA ARG A 204 -26.05 -4.51 18.18
C ARG A 204 -27.45 -4.24 17.62
N LYS A 205 -28.09 -3.15 18.04
CA LYS A 205 -29.43 -2.76 17.53
C LYS A 205 -29.35 -2.19 16.12
N VAL A 206 -28.30 -1.41 15.83
CA VAL A 206 -28.13 -0.68 14.57
C VAL A 206 -27.53 -1.57 13.48
N ILE A 207 -26.49 -2.34 13.82
CA ILE A 207 -25.80 -3.21 12.87
C ILE A 207 -26.41 -4.61 12.94
N ARG A 208 -27.25 -4.95 11.95
CA ARG A 208 -27.70 -6.32 11.70
C ARG A 208 -26.68 -6.99 10.79
N LEU A 209 -25.77 -7.77 11.38
CA LEU A 209 -24.90 -8.70 10.64
C LEU A 209 -25.69 -9.97 10.30
#